data_AF-A0A223PA09-F1
#
_entry.id   AF-A0A223PA09-F1
#
_cell.length_a   1.000
_cell.length_b   1.000
_cell.length_c   1.000
_cell.angle_alpha   90.00
_cell.angle_beta   90.00
_cell.angle_gamma   90.00
#
_symmetry.space_group_name_H-M   'P 1'
#
loop_
_entity.id
_entity.type
_entity.pdbx_description
1 polymer ?
#
loop_
_entity_poly.entity_id
_entity_poly.type
_entity_poly.pdbx_seq_one_letter_code
_entity_poly.pdbx_strand_id
1 'polypeptide(L)' 'MIDVALLGIIRRWHLRDQIPLREIAGRSGISRNTVSRYIRAKTIEPAYADRHPLSSLDKYTLKLSSGSKTEAGDGRT' A
#
# COMPACT_ATOMS: atom_id res chain seq x y z
N MET A 1 8.67 -9.64 0.02
CA MET A 1 7.26 -9.36 0.42
C MET A 1 6.34 -10.23 -0.41
N ILE A 2 5.28 -10.78 0.16
CA ILE A 2 4.22 -11.47 -0.59
C ILE A 2 3.12 -10.47 -0.90
N ASP A 3 2.62 -10.51 -2.14
CA ASP A 3 1.53 -9.67 -2.59
C ASP A 3 0.20 -10.00 -1.90
N VAL A 4 -0.62 -8.99 -1.68
CA VAL A 4 -1.94 -9.10 -1.02
C VAL A 4 -2.89 -10.02 -1.79
N ALA A 5 -2.78 -10.09 -3.12
CA ALA A 5 -3.58 -10.98 -3.95
C ALA A 5 -3.22 -12.45 -3.71
N LEU A 6 -1.93 -12.78 -3.59
CA LEU A 6 -1.47 -14.14 -3.31
C LEU A 6 -1.96 -14.61 -1.93
N LEU A 7 -1.96 -13.72 -0.93
CA LEU A 7 -2.49 -14.01 0.40
C LEU A 7 -4.01 -14.31 0.37
N GLY A 8 -4.76 -13.57 -0.44
CA GLY A 8 -6.19 -13.80 -0.65
C GLY A 8 -6.48 -15.14 -1.32
N ILE A 9 -5.64 -15.58 -2.27
CA ILE A 9 -5.76 -16.90 -2.91
C ILE A 9 -5.49 -18.03 -1.89
N ILE A 10 -4.38 -17.95 -1.14
CA ILE A 10 -4.02 -18.93 -0.12
C ILE A 10 -5.14 -19.10 0.92
N ARG A 11 -5.72 -17.99 1.40
CA ARG A 11 -6.82 -18.03 2.37
C ARG A 11 -8.09 -18.63 1.78
N ARG A 12 -8.44 -18.32 0.54
CA ARG A 12 -9.61 -18.93 -0.13
C ARG A 12 -9.46 -20.43 -0.25
N TRP A 13 -8.31 -20.89 -0.73
CA TRP A 13 -8.02 -22.32 -0.84
C TRP A 13 -8.08 -23.04 0.52
N HIS A 14 -7.55 -22.43 1.58
CA HIS A 14 -7.55 -23.05 2.89
C HIS A 14 -8.91 -23.02 3.60
N LEU A 15 -9.58 -21.86 3.62
CA LEU A 15 -10.82 -21.67 4.39
C LEU A 15 -12.06 -22.17 3.65
N ARG A 16 -12.11 -21.99 2.32
CA ARG A 16 -13.28 -22.31 1.50
C ARG A 16 -13.17 -23.69 0.90
N ASP A 17 -12.04 -23.96 0.24
CA ASP A 17 -11.84 -25.21 -0.50
C ASP A 17 -11.22 -26.32 0.38
N GLN A 18 -10.89 -25.99 1.64
CA GLN A 18 -10.29 -26.90 2.63
C GLN A 18 -9.05 -27.65 2.10
N ILE A 19 -8.32 -27.00 1.19
CA ILE A 19 -7.15 -27.59 0.55
C ILE A 19 -6.01 -27.70 1.59
N PRO A 20 -5.30 -28.84 1.66
CA PRO A 20 -4.22 -29.01 2.61
C PRO A 20 -3.05 -28.07 2.33
N LEU A 21 -2.37 -27.59 3.37
CA LEU A 21 -1.29 -26.60 3.24
C LEU A 21 -0.14 -27.05 2.32
N ARG A 22 0.09 -28.37 2.22
CA ARG A 22 1.13 -28.94 1.33
C ARG A 22 0.78 -28.75 -0.14
N GLU A 23 -0.50 -28.93 -0.49
CA GLU A 23 -1.00 -28.74 -1.86
C GLU A 23 -0.95 -27.25 -2.24
N ILE A 24 -1.37 -26.37 -1.32
CA ILE A 24 -1.27 -24.92 -1.48
C ILE A 24 0.18 -24.51 -1.73
N ALA A 25 1.12 -25.02 -0.94
CA ALA A 25 2.55 -24.75 -1.08
C ALA A 25 3.08 -25.18 -2.47
N GLY A 26 2.68 -26.35 -2.96
CA GLY A 26 3.08 -26.83 -4.29
C GLY A 26 2.54 -25.95 -5.43
N ARG A 27 1.29 -25.51 -5.33
CA ARG A 27 0.64 -24.66 -6.36
C ARG A 27 1.12 -23.22 -6.35
N SER A 28 1.52 -22.70 -5.19
CA SER A 28 1.95 -21.31 -5.03
C SER A 28 3.48 -21.12 -5.08
N GLY A 29 4.26 -22.21 -5.12
CA GLY A 29 5.73 -22.14 -5.22
C GLY A 29 6.42 -21.62 -3.96
N ILE A 30 5.73 -21.63 -2.81
CA ILE A 30 6.22 -21.12 -1.52
C ILE A 30 6.23 -22.25 -0.50
N SER A 31 7.13 -22.14 0.49
CA SER A 31 7.26 -23.18 1.51
C SER A 31 5.97 -23.36 2.32
N ARG A 32 5.70 -24.60 2.77
CA ARG A 32 4.60 -24.90 3.69
C ARG A 32 4.63 -24.03 4.95
N ASN A 33 5.82 -23.73 5.46
CA ASN A 33 6.00 -22.89 6.64
C ASN A 33 5.52 -21.45 6.38
N THR A 34 5.79 -20.95 5.19
CA THR A 34 5.34 -19.65 4.72
C THR A 34 3.81 -19.60 4.67
N VAL A 35 3.19 -20.59 4.02
CA VAL A 35 1.71 -20.73 3.95
C VAL A 35 1.09 -20.80 5.34
N SER A 36 1.64 -21.62 6.25
CA SER A 36 1.14 -21.77 7.62
C SER A 36 1.22 -20.48 8.42
N ARG A 37 2.33 -19.74 8.31
CA ARG A 37 2.51 -18.43 8.94
C ARG A 37 1.46 -17.44 8.44
N TYR A 38 1.21 -17.41 7.13
CA TYR A 38 0.25 -16.49 6.50
C TYR A 38 -1.22 -16.77 6.81
N ILE A 39 -1.58 -18.04 7.03
CA ILE A 39 -2.91 -18.42 7.50
C ILE A 39 -3.13 -17.97 8.96
N ARG A 40 -2.10 -18.13 9.81
CA ARG A 40 -2.16 -17.74 11.23
C ARG A 40 -2.15 -16.22 11.42
N ALA A 41 -1.37 -15.51 10.62
CA ALA A 41 -1.35 -14.06 10.61
C ALA A 41 -2.65 -13.53 9.98
N LYS A 42 -3.70 -13.35 10.80
CA LYS A 42 -5.03 -12.83 10.37
C LYS A 42 -4.97 -11.44 9.74
N THR A 43 -3.97 -10.65 10.08
CA THR A 43 -3.81 -9.29 9.58
C THR A 43 -2.34 -9.06 9.27
N ILE A 44 -2.04 -8.87 8.00
CA ILE A 44 -0.78 -8.25 7.58
C ILE A 44 -1.22 -6.92 7.05
N GLU A 45 -0.70 -5.84 7.64
CA GLU A 45 -0.92 -4.54 7.05
C GLU A 45 -0.40 -4.57 5.62
N PRO A 46 -1.27 -4.30 4.64
CA PRO A 46 -0.80 -4.12 3.28
C PRO A 46 0.18 -2.95 3.31
N ALA A 47 1.47 -3.26 3.19
CA ALA A 47 2.49 -2.25 2.93
C ALA A 47 2.26 -1.75 1.50
N TYR A 48 1.29 -0.85 1.38
CA TYR A 48 1.10 -0.06 0.18
C TYR A 48 2.35 0.77 0.01
N ALA A 49 2.89 0.81 -1.22
CA ALA A 49 3.92 1.77 -1.54
C ALA A 49 3.40 3.18 -1.17
N ASP A 50 4.26 3.99 -0.55
CA ASP A 50 3.91 5.35 -0.19
C ASP A 50 3.32 6.04 -1.42
N ARG A 51 2.09 6.56 -1.25
CA ARG A 51 1.48 7.39 -2.28
C ARG A 51 2.39 8.60 -2.44
N HIS A 52 3.15 8.66 -3.53
CA HIS A 52 3.71 9.92 -4.01
C HIS A 52 2.55 10.66 -4.69
N PRO A 53 1.91 11.66 -4.04
CA PRO A 53 1.07 12.55 -4.82
C PRO A 53 2.00 13.21 -5.82
N LEU A 54 1.85 12.93 -7.11
CA LEU A 54 2.34 13.82 -8.16
C LEU A 54 1.52 15.10 -8.06
N SER A 55 1.84 15.90 -7.06
CA SER A 55 1.18 17.15 -6.76
C SER A 55 1.52 18.09 -7.91
N SER A 56 0.59 18.23 -8.86
CA SER A 56 0.68 19.28 -9.87
C SER A 56 0.76 20.68 -9.24
N LEU A 57 0.49 20.79 -7.94
CA LEU A 57 0.58 22.01 -7.14
C LEU A 57 2.02 22.39 -6.78
N ASP A 58 2.96 21.44 -6.72
CA ASP A 58 4.39 21.74 -6.44
C ASP A 58 5.04 22.61 -7.52
N LYS A 59 4.49 22.60 -8.74
CA LYS A 59 4.96 23.46 -9.84
C LYS A 59 4.60 24.95 -9.62
N TYR A 60 3.68 25.25 -8.71
CA TYR A 60 3.15 26.62 -8.51
C TYR A 60 3.47 27.20 -7.13
N THR A 61 4.06 26.43 -6.21
CA THR A 61 4.40 26.88 -4.85
C THR A 61 5.34 28.09 -4.86
N LEU A 62 6.32 28.11 -5.77
CA LEU A 62 7.24 29.24 -5.93
C LEU A 62 6.53 30.53 -6.39
N LYS A 63 5.52 30.42 -7.27
CA LYS A 63 4.79 31.58 -7.82
C LYS A 63 3.81 32.19 -6.82
N LEU A 64 3.29 31.39 -5.90
CA LEU A 64 2.38 31.86 -4.84
C LEU A 64 3.13 32.63 -3.76
N SER A 65 4.37 32.26 -3.42
CA SER A 65 5.19 32.97 -2.44
C SER A 65 5.57 34.40 -2.87
N SER A 66 5.75 34.63 -4.18
CA SER A 66 6.06 35.96 -4.71
C SER A 66 4.85 36.92 -4.74
N GLY A 67 3.62 36.40 -4.76
CA GLY A 67 2.40 37.23 -4.81
C GLY A 67 1.97 37.77 -3.45
N SER A 68 2.14 37.00 -2.36
CA SER A 68 1.67 37.41 -1.04
C SER A 68 2.53 38.48 -0.35
N LYS A 69 3.71 38.83 -0.88
CA LYS A 69 4.56 39.88 -0.30
C LYS A 69 4.21 41.30 -0.75
N THR A 70 3.44 41.45 -1.82
CA THR A 70 3.15 42.76 -2.41
C THR A 70 1.91 43.43 -1.82
N GLU A 71 1.04 42.68 -1.12
CA GLU A 71 -0.20 43.18 -0.52
C GLU A 71 -0.01 43.77 0.89
N ALA A 72 1.18 43.66 1.50
CA ALA A 72 1.46 44.17 2.85
C ALA A 72 2.04 45.60 2.87
N GLY A 73 2.16 46.24 1.70
CA GLY A 73 2.84 47.54 1.54
C GLY A 73 1.96 48.71 1.12
N ASP A 74 0.68 48.51 0.81
CA ASP A 74 -0.21 49.59 0.37
C ASP A 74 -1.46 49.65 1.25
N GLY A 75 -1.32 50.40 2.33
CA GLY A 75 -2.36 50.68 3.32
C GLY A 75 -1.94 51.87 4.17
N ARG A 76 -1.44 52.93 3.52
CA ARG A 76 -1.19 54.24 4.12
C ARG A 76 -2.08 55.25 3.42
N THR A 77 -3.27 55.46 3.98
CA THR A 77 -3.90 56.77 4.27
C THR A 77 -5.20 56.54 5.00
#